data_AF-A0A2M7PQP4-F1
#
_entry.id   AF-A0A2M7PQP4-F1
#
_cell.length_a   1.000
_cell.length_b   1.000
_cell.length_c   1.000
_cell.angle_alpha   90.00
_cell.angle_beta   90.00
_cell.angle_gamma   90.00
#
_symmetry.space_group_name_H-M   'P 1'
#
loop_
_entity.id
_entity.type
_entity.pdbx_description
1 polymer ?
#
loop_
_entity_poly.entity_id
_entity_poly.type
_entity_poly.pdbx_seq_one_letter_code
_entity_poly.pdbx_strand_id
1 'polypeptide(L)'
;MIAKKKEVEQIKTKKVFSAPAILQVGSPTKDGGLRLKVETNELSENEIAMLMKQFNNKFGWILFSANKMNDDNIPEQQADSEGRKMKTPSQRLRATLFVYYTQRIDKSKTFDQFYVEQMEKIIDRFKANLDD
;
A
#
# COMPACT_ATOMS: atom_id res chain seq x y z
N MET A 1 11.76 -11.87 -33.85
CA MET A 1 11.91 -12.78 -32.69
C MET A 1 13.00 -12.38 -31.67
N ILE A 2 13.73 -11.26 -31.86
CA ILE A 2 14.86 -10.90 -30.98
C ILE A 2 14.46 -9.89 -29.88
N ALA A 3 13.45 -9.05 -30.12
CA ALA A 3 12.99 -8.03 -29.17
C ALA A 3 12.30 -8.60 -27.90
N LYS A 4 11.50 -9.66 -28.05
CA LYS A 4 10.82 -10.31 -26.90
C LYS A 4 11.77 -11.04 -25.95
N LYS A 5 12.99 -11.40 -26.37
CA LYS A 5 13.99 -12.04 -25.49
C LYS A 5 14.67 -11.04 -24.55
N LYS A 6 14.88 -9.79 -24.98
CA LYS A 6 15.50 -8.74 -24.15
C LYS A 6 14.59 -8.24 -23.02
N GLU A 7 13.27 -8.25 -23.24
CA GLU A 7 12.29 -7.79 -22.25
C GLU A 7 12.10 -8.82 -21.11
N VAL A 8 12.24 -10.11 -21.42
CA VAL A 8 12.18 -11.20 -20.42
C VAL A 8 13.46 -11.28 -19.58
N GLU A 9 14.58 -10.76 -20.10
CA GLU A 9 15.88 -10.78 -19.40
C GLU A 9 16.05 -9.61 -18.40
N GLN A 10 15.28 -8.53 -18.55
CA GLN A 10 15.34 -7.37 -17.63
C GLN A 10 14.56 -7.58 -16.31
N ILE A 11 13.81 -8.66 -16.17
CA ILE A 11 13.08 -8.99 -14.92
C ILE A 11 14.03 -9.58 -13.85
N LYS A 12 15.29 -9.89 -14.20
CA LYS A 12 16.18 -10.74 -13.39
C LYS A 12 17.14 -10.07 -12.39
N THR A 13 16.95 -8.81 -12.00
CA THR A 13 17.70 -8.27 -10.85
C THR A 13 16.87 -7.32 -9.99
N LYS A 14 15.79 -7.81 -9.38
CA LYS A 14 15.27 -7.18 -8.17
C LYS A 14 16.35 -7.40 -7.10
N LYS A 15 17.14 -6.37 -6.78
CA LYS A 15 18.19 -6.47 -5.74
C LYS A 15 17.49 -6.65 -4.40
N VAL A 16 17.38 -7.89 -3.95
CA VAL A 16 16.81 -8.26 -2.66
C VAL A 16 17.94 -8.33 -1.65
N PHE A 17 17.83 -7.54 -0.58
CA PHE A 17 18.66 -7.75 0.61
C PHE A 17 18.03 -8.84 1.47
N SER A 18 18.81 -9.86 1.84
CA SER A 18 18.38 -10.94 2.72
C SER A 18 19.50 -11.21 3.73
N ALA A 19 19.16 -11.16 5.02
CA ALA A 19 20.08 -11.46 6.10
C ALA A 19 19.31 -12.13 7.26
N PRO A 20 19.94 -13.07 8.01
CA PRO A 20 19.40 -13.56 9.26
C PRO A 20 19.22 -12.41 10.26
N ALA A 21 18.04 -12.34 10.89
CA ALA A 21 17.72 -11.23 11.78
C ALA A 21 16.72 -11.60 12.88
N ILE A 22 16.78 -10.86 13.98
CA ILE A 22 15.81 -10.89 15.06
C ILE A 22 14.88 -9.68 14.92
N LEU A 23 13.58 -9.93 14.96
CA LEU A 23 12.55 -8.88 14.94
C LEU A 23 12.17 -8.50 16.37
N GLN A 24 12.40 -7.25 16.73
CA GLN A 24 11.93 -6.65 17.97
C GLN A 24 10.74 -5.73 17.69
N VAL A 25 9.65 -5.96 18.42
CA VAL A 25 8.46 -5.13 18.35
C VAL A 25 8.63 -3.92 19.25
N GLY A 26 8.61 -2.73 18.66
CA GLY A 26 8.72 -1.46 19.36
C GLY A 26 7.37 -0.82 19.67
N SER A 27 7.39 0.49 19.87
CA SER A 27 6.20 1.26 20.25
C SER A 27 5.28 1.60 19.05
N PRO A 28 3.99 1.89 19.31
CA PRO A 28 3.09 2.44 18.30
C PRO A 28 3.60 3.78 17.73
N THR A 29 3.28 4.06 16.47
CA THR A 29 3.52 5.35 15.82
C THR A 29 2.32 6.28 16.02
N LYS A 30 2.54 7.59 15.80
CA LYS A 30 1.47 8.60 15.88
C LYS A 30 0.32 8.33 14.90
N ASP A 31 0.61 7.66 13.79
CA ASP A 31 -0.35 7.32 12.73
C ASP A 31 -0.97 5.92 12.92
N GLY A 32 -0.94 5.37 14.13
CA GLY A 32 -1.51 4.05 14.45
C GLY A 32 -0.76 2.84 13.86
N GLY A 33 0.46 3.05 13.38
CA GLY A 33 1.36 1.96 12.97
C GLY A 33 2.17 1.41 14.15
N LEU A 34 3.05 0.45 13.89
CA LEU A 34 3.95 -0.14 14.88
C LEU A 34 5.39 0.03 14.40
N ARG A 35 6.29 0.46 15.30
CA ARG A 35 7.72 0.49 14.99
C ARG A 35 8.28 -0.91 15.16
N LEU A 36 8.94 -1.40 14.13
CA LEU A 36 9.65 -2.67 14.16
C LEU A 36 11.15 -2.39 14.05
N LYS A 37 11.94 -3.01 14.92
CA LYS A 37 13.40 -2.96 14.85
C LYS A 37 13.91 -4.34 14.44
N VAL A 38 14.73 -4.38 13.40
CA VAL A 38 15.35 -5.61 12.90
C VAL A 38 16.82 -5.55 13.25
N GLU A 39 17.31 -6.54 14.01
CA GLU A 39 18.71 -6.69 14.37
C GLU A 39 19.29 -7.85 13.57
N THR A 40 20.20 -7.56 12.63
CA THR A 40 20.89 -8.56 11.83
C THR A 40 22.18 -9.01 12.52
N ASN A 41 22.76 -10.12 12.05
CA ASN A 41 24.16 -10.43 12.32
C ASN A 41 25.09 -9.38 11.69
N GLU A 42 26.40 -9.52 11.92
CA GLU A 42 27.42 -8.68 11.29
C GLU A 42 27.25 -8.68 9.76
N LEU A 43 27.14 -7.46 9.21
CA LEU A 43 27.02 -7.24 7.77
C LEU A 43 28.36 -6.82 7.20
N SER A 44 28.63 -7.22 5.95
CA SER A 44 29.80 -6.74 5.22
C SER A 44 29.68 -5.25 4.88
N GLU A 45 30.82 -4.59 4.64
CA GLU A 45 30.86 -3.16 4.26
C GLU A 45 30.01 -2.87 3.01
N ASN A 46 29.96 -3.81 2.08
CA ASN A 46 29.16 -3.69 0.85
C ASN A 46 27.65 -3.73 1.14
N GLU A 47 27.20 -4.59 2.05
CA GLU A 47 25.80 -4.70 2.45
C GLU A 47 25.34 -3.47 3.22
N ILE A 48 26.19 -2.96 4.12
CA ILE A 48 25.96 -1.71 4.84
C ILE A 48 25.83 -0.54 3.85
N ALA A 49 26.75 -0.44 2.89
CA ALA A 49 26.69 0.58 1.85
C ALA A 49 25.43 0.48 0.99
N MET A 50 24.99 -0.74 0.67
CA MET A 50 23.75 -0.97 -0.07
C MET A 50 22.52 -0.50 0.73
N LEU A 51 22.40 -0.89 2.00
CA LEU A 51 21.30 -0.47 2.89
C LEU A 51 21.24 1.05 3.02
N MET A 52 22.38 1.69 3.29
CA MET A 52 22.45 3.13 3.51
C MET A 52 22.18 3.94 2.24
N LYS A 53 22.68 3.51 1.08
CA LYS A 53 22.56 4.27 -0.17
C LYS A 53 21.25 4.01 -0.92
N GLN A 54 20.77 2.76 -0.91
CA GLN A 54 19.66 2.34 -1.78
C GLN A 54 18.34 2.20 -1.05
N PHE A 55 18.36 1.81 0.23
CA PHE A 55 17.13 1.47 0.98
C PHE A 55 16.78 2.48 2.08
N ASN A 56 17.74 3.30 2.52
CA ASN A 56 17.48 4.33 3.52
C ASN A 56 16.40 5.33 3.04
N ASN A 57 15.39 5.58 3.88
CA ASN A 57 14.22 6.43 3.57
C ASN A 57 13.46 6.04 2.29
N LYS A 58 13.54 4.78 1.83
CA LYS A 58 12.72 4.25 0.73
C LYS A 58 11.62 3.34 1.27
N PHE A 59 10.51 3.28 0.55
CA PHE A 59 9.47 2.29 0.82
C PHE A 59 9.89 0.92 0.26
N GLY A 60 9.60 -0.12 1.00
CA GLY A 60 9.96 -1.49 0.68
C GLY A 60 9.08 -2.47 1.45
N TRP A 61 8.99 -3.70 0.94
CA TRP A 61 8.34 -4.78 1.66
C TRP A 61 9.28 -5.32 2.73
N ILE A 62 8.75 -5.58 3.92
CA ILE A 62 9.42 -6.35 4.95
C ILE A 62 8.73 -7.71 5.01
N LEU A 63 9.48 -8.77 4.73
CA LEU A 63 9.03 -10.15 4.82
C LEU A 63 9.73 -10.78 6.02
N PHE A 64 8.96 -11.35 6.94
CA PHE A 64 9.49 -12.01 8.13
C PHE A 64 8.79 -13.37 8.31
N SER A 65 9.57 -14.45 8.39
CA SER A 65 9.09 -15.80 8.71
C SER A 65 10.06 -16.42 9.70
N ALA A 66 9.54 -17.14 10.69
CA ALA A 66 10.34 -17.95 11.58
C ALA A 66 10.94 -19.21 10.88
N ASN A 67 10.38 -19.59 9.73
CA ASN A 67 10.73 -20.79 8.97
C ASN A 67 11.00 -20.45 7.49
N LYS A 68 11.08 -21.46 6.62
CA LYS A 68 11.25 -21.26 5.16
C LYS A 68 10.17 -20.33 4.58
N MET A 69 10.60 -19.43 3.70
CA MET A 69 9.75 -18.59 2.83
C MET A 69 9.78 -19.18 1.42
N ASN A 70 8.64 -19.17 0.73
CA ASN A 70 8.55 -19.52 -0.69
C ASN A 70 8.44 -18.23 -1.53
N ASP A 71 8.81 -18.31 -2.81
CA ASP A 71 8.78 -17.16 -3.72
C ASP A 71 7.37 -16.56 -3.89
N ASP A 72 6.32 -17.39 -3.75
CA ASP A 72 4.91 -16.95 -3.78
C ASP A 72 4.55 -15.95 -2.66
N ASN A 73 5.39 -15.81 -1.63
CA ASN A 73 5.16 -14.88 -0.53
C ASN A 73 5.66 -13.47 -0.80
N ILE A 74 6.34 -13.22 -1.93
CA ILE A 74 6.86 -11.90 -2.28
C ILE A 74 5.77 -11.11 -3.02
N PRO A 75 5.30 -9.97 -2.49
CA PRO A 75 4.29 -9.17 -3.18
C PRO A 75 4.81 -8.65 -4.53
N GLU A 76 4.01 -8.84 -5.58
CA GLU A 76 4.29 -8.30 -6.92
C GLU A 76 4.04 -6.79 -7.00
N GLN A 77 3.17 -6.29 -6.12
CA GLN A 77 2.81 -4.88 -6.04
C GLN A 77 3.97 -4.04 -5.50
N GLN A 78 4.02 -2.76 -5.88
CA GLN A 78 5.02 -1.84 -5.33
C GLN A 78 4.73 -1.57 -3.85
N ALA A 79 5.78 -1.55 -3.03
CA ALA A 79 5.69 -1.04 -1.69
C ALA A 79 5.64 0.49 -1.79
N ASP A 80 4.45 1.06 -1.97
CA ASP A 80 4.24 2.50 -1.91
C ASP A 80 3.66 2.94 -0.57
N SER A 81 3.71 4.25 -0.31
CA SER A 81 3.01 4.86 0.83
C SER A 81 1.62 5.35 0.49
N GLU A 82 1.20 5.19 -0.77
CA GLU A 82 -0.03 5.77 -1.28
C GLU A 82 -1.24 5.11 -0.62
N GLY A 83 -1.14 3.85 -0.20
CA GLY A 83 -2.18 3.19 0.60
C GLY A 83 -2.53 3.85 1.94
N ARG A 84 -1.62 4.67 2.52
CA ARG A 84 -1.89 5.42 3.78
C ARG A 84 -1.97 6.94 3.60
N LYS A 85 -1.31 7.52 2.58
CA LYS A 85 -1.28 8.98 2.36
C LYS A 85 -2.24 9.49 1.30
N MET A 86 -2.61 8.67 0.30
CA MET A 86 -3.69 9.03 -0.61
C MET A 86 -5.00 8.55 -0.02
N LYS A 87 -5.98 9.47 0.10
CA LYS A 87 -7.36 9.11 0.43
C LYS A 87 -7.75 7.89 -0.43
N THR A 88 -8.25 6.83 0.19
CA THR A 88 -8.76 5.66 -0.55
C THR A 88 -9.84 6.12 -1.54
N PRO A 89 -10.12 5.36 -2.63
CA PRO A 89 -11.19 5.73 -3.57
C PRO A 89 -12.51 6.08 -2.86
N SER A 90 -12.89 5.32 -1.83
CA SER A 90 -14.08 5.58 -1.01
C SER A 90 -13.97 6.87 -0.18
N GLN A 91 -12.80 7.16 0.40
CA GLN A 91 -12.55 8.40 1.13
C GLN A 91 -12.55 9.62 0.19
N ARG A 92 -12.03 9.49 -1.03
CA ARG A 92 -12.10 10.54 -2.06
C ARG A 92 -13.54 10.79 -2.47
N LEU A 93 -14.30 9.73 -2.76
CA LEU A 93 -15.71 9.82 -3.10
C LEU A 93 -16.51 10.55 -2.00
N ARG A 94 -16.33 10.17 -0.73
CA ARG A 94 -16.99 10.85 0.39
C ARG A 94 -16.60 12.32 0.49
N ALA A 95 -15.32 12.66 0.29
CA ALA A 95 -14.86 14.05 0.31
C ALA A 95 -15.45 14.88 -0.85
N THR A 96 -15.55 14.30 -2.05
CA THR A 96 -16.19 14.93 -3.21
C THR A 96 -17.69 15.13 -2.99
N LEU A 97 -18.38 14.14 -2.43
CA LEU A 97 -19.80 14.25 -2.07
C LEU A 97 -20.04 15.34 -1.02
N PHE A 98 -19.10 15.52 -0.07
CA PHE A 98 -19.17 16.61 0.91
C PHE A 98 -19.05 17.98 0.24
N VAL A 99 -18.06 18.18 -0.64
CA VAL A 99 -17.92 19.44 -1.39
C VAL A 99 -19.18 19.71 -2.22
N TYR A 100 -19.69 18.68 -2.91
CA TYR A 100 -20.92 18.78 -3.70
C TYR A 100 -22.14 19.16 -2.84
N TYR A 101 -22.28 18.56 -1.67
CA TYR A 101 -23.32 18.92 -0.70
C TYR A 101 -23.18 20.38 -0.26
N THR A 102 -21.98 20.86 0.06
CA THR A 102 -21.76 22.26 0.49
C THR A 102 -22.01 23.30 -0.60
N GLN A 103 -21.88 22.92 -1.86
CA GLN A 103 -22.15 23.79 -3.01
C GLN A 103 -23.65 23.89 -3.35
N ARG A 104 -24.48 22.97 -2.85
CA ARG A 104 -25.94 23.06 -2.99
C ARG A 104 -26.55 23.79 -1.79
N ILE A 105 -27.47 24.71 -2.08
CA ILE A 105 -28.06 25.63 -1.10
C ILE A 105 -29.09 24.92 -0.20
N ASP A 106 -29.61 23.76 -0.63
CA ASP A 106 -30.64 23.04 0.10
C ASP A 106 -30.04 22.17 1.22
N LYS A 107 -29.89 22.81 2.39
CA LYS A 107 -29.42 22.20 3.65
C LYS A 107 -30.57 21.58 4.47
N SER A 108 -31.69 21.23 3.83
CA SER A 108 -32.83 20.58 4.52
C SER A 108 -32.47 19.22 5.13
N LYS A 109 -31.39 18.58 4.67
CA LYS A 109 -30.89 17.29 5.17
C LYS A 109 -29.45 17.41 5.66
N THR A 110 -29.09 16.60 6.65
CA THR A 110 -27.69 16.52 7.10
C THR A 110 -26.82 15.89 6.03
N PHE A 111 -25.50 16.16 6.07
CA PHE A 111 -24.57 15.52 5.14
C PHE A 111 -24.63 13.99 5.21
N ASP A 112 -24.83 13.41 6.40
CA ASP A 112 -24.91 11.96 6.55
C ASP A 112 -26.15 11.38 5.87
N GLN A 113 -27.31 12.04 6.00
CA GLN A 113 -28.53 11.64 5.27
C GLN A 113 -28.32 11.75 3.76
N PHE A 114 -27.72 12.84 3.30
CA PHE A 114 -27.36 13.01 1.89
C PHE A 114 -26.39 11.93 1.40
N TYR A 115 -25.35 11.60 2.18
CA TYR A 115 -24.34 10.61 1.84
C TYR A 115 -24.95 9.22 1.68
N VAL A 116 -25.80 8.79 2.63
CA VAL A 116 -26.53 7.51 2.55
C VAL A 116 -27.40 7.45 1.28
N GLU A 117 -28.18 8.50 1.00
CA GLU A 117 -29.02 8.57 -0.20
C GLU A 117 -28.21 8.48 -1.50
N GLN A 118 -27.02 9.10 -1.57
CA GLN A 118 -26.16 8.99 -2.74
C GLN A 118 -25.51 7.62 -2.87
N MET A 119 -25.13 6.99 -1.75
CA MET A 119 -24.56 5.65 -1.76
C MET A 119 -25.57 4.62 -2.29
N GLU A 120 -26.83 4.65 -1.81
CA GLU A 120 -27.89 3.76 -2.32
C GLU A 120 -28.13 3.96 -3.82
N LYS A 121 -28.18 5.22 -4.30
CA LYS A 121 -28.32 5.49 -5.75
C LYS A 121 -27.18 4.92 -6.59
N ILE A 122 -25.95 4.97 -6.08
CA ILE A 122 -24.79 4.38 -6.78
C ILE A 122 -24.93 2.86 -6.79
N ILE A 123 -25.29 2.26 -5.66
CA ILE A 123 -25.49 0.81 -5.52
C ILE A 123 -26.59 0.33 -6.47
N ASP A 124 -27.74 0.99 -6.50
CA ASP A 124 -28.87 0.63 -7.36
C ASP A 124 -28.52 0.72 -8.84
N ARG A 125 -27.72 1.72 -9.24
CA ARG A 125 -27.20 1.79 -10.62
C ARG A 125 -26.36 0.58 -10.98
N PHE A 126 -25.49 0.13 -10.08
CA PHE A 126 -24.69 -1.06 -10.35
C PHE A 126 -25.55 -2.33 -10.34
N LYS A 127 -26.46 -2.47 -9.36
CA LYS A 127 -27.41 -3.60 -9.29
C LYS A 127 -28.26 -3.73 -10.56
N ALA A 128 -28.70 -2.61 -11.13
CA ALA A 128 -29.48 -2.60 -12.36
C ALA A 128 -28.71 -3.06 -13.62
N ASN A 129 -27.38 -3.17 -13.52
CA ASN A 129 -26.50 -3.64 -14.60
C ASN A 129 -25.82 -4.97 -14.27
N LEU A 130 -26.24 -5.66 -13.20
CA LEU A 130 -25.82 -7.03 -12.94
C LEU A 130 -26.75 -7.95 -13.73
N ASP A 131 -26.17 -8.75 -14.63
CA ASP A 131 -26.86 -9.91 -15.19
C ASP A 131 -26.82 -11.02 -14.12
N ASP A 132 -27.97 -11.63 -13.83
CA ASP A 132 -28.10 -12.75 -12.88
C ASP A 132 -27.28 -13.99 -13.29
#